data_AF-A0A4S4KKS3-F1
#
_entry.id   AF-A0A4S4KKS3-F1
#
_cell.length_a   1.000
_cell.length_b   1.000
_cell.length_c   1.000
_cell.angle_alpha   90.00
_cell.angle_beta   90.00
_cell.angle_gamma   90.00
#
_symmetry.space_group_name_H-M   'P 1'
#
loop_
_entity.id
_entity.type
_entity.pdbx_description
1 polymer ?
#
loop_
_entity_poly.entity_id
_entity_poly.type
_entity_poly.pdbx_seq_one_letter_code
_entity_poly.pdbx_strand_id
1 'polypeptide(L)'
;MAIRVTCLIKRRPDMTQEQFSEHWGKNHARIFTSLKAVKENLVRYNQFHVLESPSSQLAAIGLPIAPYDGAAEFWVDKIEDLLALFGDEEYQQTAIPDEANFLDRSVVQVLVGEDQLKYEKV
;
A
#
# COMPACT_ATOMS: atom_id res chain seq x y z
N MET A 1 11.50 17.57 2.60
CA MET A 1 11.50 16.47 1.62
C MET A 1 10.77 15.34 2.29
N ALA A 2 9.69 14.82 1.69
CA ALA A 2 8.90 13.79 2.33
C ALA A 2 9.58 12.42 2.16
N ILE A 3 9.62 11.64 3.25
CA ILE A 3 10.02 10.23 3.23
C ILE A 3 8.86 9.45 2.62
N ARG A 4 9.14 8.63 1.60
CA ARG A 4 8.19 7.68 1.04
C ARG A 4 8.43 6.29 1.59
N VAL A 5 7.37 5.66 2.07
CA VAL A 5 7.35 4.26 2.50
C VAL A 5 6.38 3.50 1.59
N THR A 6 6.86 2.42 1.00
CA THR A 6 6.07 1.54 0.12
C THR A 6 6.00 0.16 0.73
N CYS A 7 4.80 -0.25 1.15
CA CYS A 7 4.52 -1.62 1.60
C CYS A 7 4.02 -2.44 0.42
N LEU A 8 4.79 -3.45 -0.01
CA LEU A 8 4.41 -4.40 -1.04
C LEU A 8 3.40 -5.40 -0.46
N ILE A 9 2.21 -5.44 -1.03
CA ILE A 9 1.06 -6.16 -0.50
C ILE A 9 0.83 -7.43 -1.31
N LYS A 10 0.72 -8.56 -0.60
CA LYS A 10 0.26 -9.82 -1.17
C LYS A 10 -1.20 -10.04 -0.77
N ARG A 11 -2.07 -10.30 -1.74
CA ARG A 11 -3.45 -10.68 -1.45
C ARG A 11 -3.49 -12.04 -0.75
N ARG A 12 -4.56 -12.30 -0.02
CA ARG A 12 -4.82 -13.65 0.48
C ARG A 12 -4.92 -14.67 -0.66
N PRO A 13 -4.46 -15.92 -0.45
CA PRO A 13 -4.40 -16.93 -1.51
C PRO A 13 -5.77 -17.37 -2.04
N ASP A 14 -6.85 -17.14 -1.29
CA ASP A 14 -8.22 -17.51 -1.65
C ASP A 14 -9.00 -16.42 -2.39
N MET A 15 -8.40 -15.26 -2.65
CA MET A 15 -9.05 -14.13 -3.34
C MET A 15 -8.58 -13.99 -4.78
N THR A 16 -9.47 -13.54 -5.67
CA THR A 16 -9.07 -13.05 -7.00
C THR A 16 -8.43 -11.65 -6.93
N GLN A 17 -7.79 -11.21 -8.00
CA GLN A 17 -7.17 -9.88 -8.06
C GLN A 17 -8.23 -8.79 -7.97
N GLU A 18 -9.38 -9.01 -8.63
CA GLU A 18 -10.52 -8.09 -8.63
C GLU A 18 -11.13 -7.96 -7.23
N GLN A 19 -11.34 -9.09 -6.54
CA GLN A 19 -11.87 -9.09 -5.18
C GLN A 19 -10.94 -8.35 -4.21
N PHE A 20 -9.64 -8.61 -4.33
CA PHE A 20 -8.61 -7.91 -3.55
C PHE A 20 -8.65 -6.41 -3.82
N SER A 21 -8.62 -6.02 -5.11
CA SER A 21 -8.60 -4.62 -5.53
C SER A 21 -9.86 -3.87 -5.08
N GLU A 22 -11.03 -4.51 -5.20
CA GLU A 22 -12.30 -3.93 -4.76
C GLU A 22 -12.35 -3.76 -3.23
N HIS A 23 -11.99 -4.79 -2.47
CA HIS A 23 -12.02 -4.70 -1.01
C HIS A 23 -11.03 -3.67 -0.50
N TRP A 24 -9.79 -3.72 -1.00
CA TRP A 24 -8.73 -2.82 -0.56
C TRP A 24 -8.98 -1.36 -1.00
N GLY A 25 -9.42 -1.17 -2.25
CA GLY A 25 -9.66 0.14 -2.84
C GLY A 25 -10.94 0.83 -2.38
N LYS A 26 -11.92 0.08 -1.87
CA LYS A 26 -13.19 0.66 -1.38
C LYS A 26 -13.34 0.53 0.13
N ASN A 27 -13.36 -0.70 0.65
CA ASN A 27 -13.67 -0.95 2.06
C ASN A 27 -12.52 -0.49 2.96
N HIS A 28 -11.33 -1.04 2.71
CA HIS A 28 -10.15 -0.72 3.51
C HIS A 28 -9.75 0.74 3.35
N ALA A 29 -9.75 1.27 2.12
CA ALA A 29 -9.46 2.68 1.85
C ALA A 29 -10.38 3.62 2.65
N ARG A 30 -11.68 3.32 2.75
CA ARG A 30 -12.63 4.11 3.55
C ARG A 30 -12.31 4.05 5.05
N ILE A 31 -11.98 2.87 5.57
CA ILE A 31 -11.57 2.70 6.99
C ILE A 31 -10.30 3.51 7.23
N PHE A 32 -9.24 3.23 6.47
CA PHE A 32 -7.93 3.81 6.66
C PHE A 32 -7.95 5.35 6.55
N THR A 33 -8.56 5.91 5.51
CA THR A 33 -8.62 7.37 5.33
C THR A 33 -9.55 8.09 6.32
N SER A 34 -10.39 7.36 7.06
CA SER A 34 -11.24 7.94 8.10
C SER A 34 -10.47 8.21 9.40
N LEU A 35 -9.41 7.44 9.67
CA LEU A 35 -8.63 7.48 10.90
C LEU A 35 -8.07 8.88 11.18
N LYS A 36 -8.14 9.30 12.44
CA LYS A 36 -7.58 10.59 12.87
C LYS A 36 -6.07 10.63 12.64
N ALA A 37 -5.37 9.56 13.02
CA ALA A 37 -3.92 9.45 12.85
C ALA A 37 -3.48 9.53 11.38
N VAL A 38 -4.28 9.06 10.41
CA VAL A 38 -3.98 9.23 8.97
C VAL A 38 -3.98 10.71 8.60
N LYS A 39 -5.02 11.45 9.02
CA LYS A 39 -5.19 12.87 8.69
C LYS A 39 -4.14 13.77 9.34
N GLU A 40 -3.62 13.37 10.49
CA GLU A 40 -2.62 14.13 11.24
C GLU A 40 -1.19 13.84 10.80
N ASN A 41 -0.89 12.58 10.40
CA ASN A 41 0.49 12.13 10.22
C ASN A 41 0.91 11.92 8.75
N LEU A 42 -0.03 11.70 7.82
CA LEU A 42 0.32 11.45 6.41
C LEU A 42 0.25 12.72 5.57
N VAL A 43 1.30 12.95 4.79
CA VAL A 43 1.32 13.96 3.70
C VAL A 43 0.54 13.44 2.50
N ARG A 44 0.70 12.14 2.18
CA ARG A 44 0.00 11.48 1.08
C ARG A 44 -0.16 10.00 1.36
N TYR A 45 -1.30 9.46 0.94
CA TYR A 45 -1.54 8.03 0.81
C TYR A 45 -1.87 7.69 -0.65
N ASN A 46 -1.28 6.63 -1.18
CA ASN A 46 -1.60 6.09 -2.49
C ASN A 46 -1.72 4.57 -2.42
N GLN A 47 -2.58 4.01 -3.28
CA GLN A 47 -2.63 2.58 -3.54
C GLN A 47 -2.24 2.32 -4.99
N PHE A 48 -1.20 1.52 -5.17
CA PHE A 48 -0.85 0.95 -6.46
C PHE A 48 -1.45 -0.45 -6.58
N HIS A 49 -2.34 -0.67 -7.54
CA HIS A 49 -2.95 -1.97 -7.81
C HIS A 49 -2.24 -2.59 -9.02
N VAL A 50 -1.74 -3.82 -8.88
CA VAL A 50 -1.10 -4.52 -10.01
C VAL A 50 -2.13 -4.82 -11.09
N LEU A 51 -1.74 -4.58 -12.33
CA LEU A 51 -2.52 -4.95 -13.51
C LEU A 51 -1.93 -6.22 -14.14
N GLU A 52 -2.67 -7.32 -14.11
CA GLU A 52 -2.17 -8.65 -14.54
C GLU A 52 -1.75 -8.66 -16.03
N SER A 53 -2.54 -8.02 -16.90
CA SER A 53 -2.26 -7.97 -18.34
C SER A 53 -0.98 -7.20 -18.68
N PRO A 54 -0.80 -5.92 -18.27
CA PRO A 54 0.47 -5.21 -18.41
C PRO A 54 1.68 -5.94 -17.79
N SER A 55 1.52 -6.51 -16.59
CA SER A 55 2.60 -7.29 -15.96
C SER A 55 2.99 -8.51 -16.80
N SER A 56 2.02 -9.21 -17.39
CA SER A 56 2.28 -10.36 -18.28
C SER A 56 3.01 -9.96 -19.56
N GLN A 57 2.72 -8.78 -20.10
CA GLN A 57 3.43 -8.24 -21.27
C GLN A 57 4.90 -7.96 -20.96
N LEU A 58 5.21 -7.41 -19.79
CA LEU A 58 6.60 -7.20 -19.35
C LEU A 58 7.30 -8.53 -19.03
N ALA A 59 6.59 -9.50 -18.46
CA ALA A 59 7.13 -10.84 -18.23
C ALA A 59 7.50 -11.55 -19.55
N ALA A 60 6.68 -11.39 -20.60
CA ALA A 60 6.90 -12.00 -21.91
C ALA A 60 8.20 -11.54 -22.61
N ILE A 61 8.73 -10.37 -22.24
CA ILE A 61 10.03 -9.88 -22.71
C ILE A 61 11.19 -10.22 -21.75
N GLY A 62 10.94 -11.08 -20.76
CA GLY A 62 11.97 -11.61 -19.85
C GLY A 62 12.24 -10.75 -18.61
N LEU A 63 11.42 -9.74 -18.32
CA LEU A 63 11.56 -8.96 -17.08
C LEU A 63 10.96 -9.72 -15.88
N PRO A 64 11.68 -9.81 -14.75
CA PRO A 64 11.12 -10.42 -13.55
C PRO A 64 10.01 -9.53 -12.98
N ILE A 65 8.86 -10.14 -12.70
CA ILE A 65 7.73 -9.48 -12.06
C ILE A 65 7.76 -9.81 -10.57
N ALA A 66 7.71 -8.78 -9.73
CA ALA A 66 7.66 -8.96 -8.29
C ALA A 66 6.36 -9.70 -7.90
N PRO A 67 6.40 -10.68 -6.98
CA PRO A 67 5.28 -11.57 -6.69
C PRO A 67 4.19 -10.93 -5.80
N TYR A 68 3.92 -9.63 -5.94
CA TYR A 68 2.95 -8.87 -5.14
C TYR A 68 1.74 -8.47 -5.98
N ASP A 69 0.66 -8.14 -5.29
CA ASP A 69 -0.64 -7.81 -5.91
C ASP A 69 -0.94 -6.30 -5.84
N GLY A 70 -0.15 -5.55 -5.07
CA GLY A 70 -0.22 -4.10 -4.99
C GLY A 70 0.83 -3.49 -4.07
N ALA A 71 0.77 -2.17 -3.89
CA ALA A 71 1.61 -1.45 -2.94
C ALA A 71 0.85 -0.30 -2.25
N ALA A 72 0.88 -0.29 -0.91
CA ALA A 72 0.43 0.84 -0.12
C ALA A 72 1.59 1.83 0.01
N GLU A 73 1.38 3.09 -0.35
CA GLU A 73 2.43 4.10 -0.37
C GLU A 73 2.05 5.27 0.54
N PHE A 74 2.99 5.63 1.41
CA PHE A 74 2.84 6.67 2.41
C PHE A 74 3.94 7.70 2.24
N TRP A 75 3.58 8.98 2.18
CA TRP A 75 4.54 10.07 2.31
C TRP A 75 4.34 10.71 3.68
N VAL A 76 5.43 10.91 4.40
CA VAL A 76 5.48 11.51 5.74
C VAL A 76 6.62 12.52 5.81
N ASP A 77 6.49 13.53 6.66
CA ASP A 77 7.59 14.47 6.91
C ASP A 77 8.69 13.84 7.75
N LYS A 78 8.32 12.95 8.69
CA LYS A 78 9.25 12.20 9.55
C LYS A 78 8.81 10.75 9.68
N ILE A 79 9.76 9.84 9.88
CA ILE A 79 9.43 8.41 9.99
C ILE A 79 8.61 8.11 11.25
N GLU A 80 8.81 8.92 12.30
CA GLU A 80 8.07 8.86 13.56
C GLU A 80 6.56 9.08 13.35
N ASP A 81 6.16 9.87 12.35
CA ASP A 81 4.75 10.11 12.04
C ASP A 81 4.08 8.82 11.53
N LEU A 82 4.81 8.02 10.72
CA LEU A 82 4.32 6.72 10.27
C LEU A 82 4.32 5.68 11.40
N LEU A 83 5.32 5.72 12.30
CA LEU A 83 5.34 4.85 13.48
C LEU A 83 4.20 5.19 14.44
N ALA A 84 3.88 6.47 14.63
CA ALA A 84 2.75 6.92 15.43
C ALA A 84 1.42 6.45 14.83
N LEU A 85 1.26 6.54 13.50
CA LEU A 85 0.13 5.96 12.79
C LEU A 85 -0.02 4.46 13.06
N PHE A 86 1.04 3.68 12.86
CA PHE A 86 0.97 2.24 13.06
C PHE A 86 0.81 1.84 14.53
N GLY A 87 1.22 2.69 15.47
CA GLY A 87 0.99 2.51 16.91
C GLY A 87 -0.37 3.00 17.41
N ASP A 88 -1.15 3.67 16.57
CA ASP A 88 -2.43 4.26 16.96
C ASP A 88 -3.48 3.19 17.31
N GLU A 89 -4.23 3.42 18.39
CA GLU A 89 -5.21 2.47 18.90
C GLU A 89 -6.38 2.25 17.92
N GLU A 90 -6.86 3.32 17.27
CA GLU A 90 -7.95 3.24 16.29
C GLU A 90 -7.49 2.42 15.07
N TYR A 91 -6.27 2.64 14.57
CA TYR A 91 -5.67 1.83 13.50
C TYR A 91 -5.59 0.35 13.89
N GLN A 92 -5.09 0.03 15.09
CA GLN A 92 -4.95 -1.34 15.58
C GLN A 92 -6.30 -2.04 15.75
N GLN A 93 -7.34 -1.32 16.17
CA GLN A 93 -8.67 -1.89 16.43
C GLN A 93 -9.58 -1.96 15.19
N THR A 94 -9.30 -1.19 14.15
CA THR A 94 -10.19 -1.09 12.97
C THR A 94 -9.53 -1.55 11.68
N ALA A 95 -8.37 -1.01 11.33
CA ALA A 95 -7.72 -1.30 10.05
C ALA A 95 -7.03 -2.68 10.07
N ILE A 96 -6.30 -3.03 11.13
CA ILE A 96 -5.59 -4.32 11.21
C ILE A 96 -6.55 -5.52 11.13
N PRO A 97 -7.69 -5.55 11.84
CA PRO A 97 -8.64 -6.64 11.69
C PRO A 97 -9.18 -6.75 10.26
N ASP A 98 -9.35 -5.63 9.56
CA ASP A 98 -9.75 -5.63 8.17
C ASP A 98 -8.65 -6.11 7.21
N GLU A 99 -7.37 -5.83 7.50
CA GLU A 99 -6.23 -6.33 6.70
C GLU A 99 -6.26 -7.86 6.56
N ALA A 100 -6.62 -8.58 7.62
CA ALA A 100 -6.76 -10.04 7.60
C ALA A 100 -7.87 -10.55 6.65
N ASN A 101 -8.77 -9.68 6.18
CA ASN A 101 -9.80 -10.05 5.22
C ASN A 101 -9.29 -10.08 3.78
N PHE A 102 -8.18 -9.40 3.46
CA PHE A 102 -7.76 -9.26 2.07
C PHE A 102 -6.27 -9.45 1.76
N LEU A 103 -5.38 -9.33 2.74
CA LEU A 103 -3.94 -9.47 2.51
C LEU A 103 -3.28 -10.46 3.48
N ASP A 104 -2.12 -10.99 3.08
CA ASP A 104 -1.24 -11.75 3.94
C ASP A 104 -0.14 -10.83 4.51
N ARG A 105 -0.28 -10.47 5.79
CA ARG A 105 0.65 -9.56 6.49
C ARG A 105 2.04 -10.18 6.66
N SER A 106 2.15 -11.51 6.71
CA SER A 106 3.41 -12.20 7.04
C SER A 106 4.47 -12.07 5.95
N VAL A 107 4.05 -11.75 4.73
CA VAL A 107 4.91 -11.62 3.55
C VAL A 107 5.02 -10.19 3.04
N VAL A 108 4.46 -9.21 3.76
CA VAL A 108 4.60 -7.79 3.41
C VAL A 108 6.07 -7.39 3.48
N GLN A 109 6.55 -6.74 2.43
CA GLN A 109 7.90 -6.17 2.37
C GLN A 109 7.81 -4.65 2.25
N VAL A 110 8.81 -3.95 2.80
CA VAL A 110 8.80 -2.49 2.88
C VAL A 110 10.02 -1.91 2.19
N LEU A 111 9.79 -0.90 1.33
CA LEU A 111 10.81 -0.01 0.80
C LEU A 111 10.67 1.36 1.46
N VAL A 112 11.78 1.96 1.85
CA VAL A 112 11.83 3.30 2.44
C VAL A 112 12.83 4.14 1.66
N GLY A 113 12.44 5.34 1.28
CA GLY A 113 13.32 6.24 0.52
C GLY A 113 12.73 7.63 0.35
N GLU A 114 13.28 8.38 -0.59
CA GLU A 114 12.80 9.70 -1.00
C GLU A 114 12.61 9.74 -2.52
N ASP A 115 11.66 10.55 -2.98
CA ASP A 115 11.41 10.68 -4.41
C ASP A 115 12.42 11.64 -5.05
N GLN A 116 13.07 11.15 -6.10
CA GLN A 116 14.05 11.89 -6.88
C GLN A 116 13.51 12.10 -8.30
N LEU A 117 12.55 13.03 -8.46
CA LEU A 117 11.91 13.29 -9.75
C LEU A 117 12.94 13.73 -10.80
N LYS A 118 13.02 12.98 -11.92
CA LYS A 118 13.92 13.30 -13.05
C LYS A 118 13.18 13.76 -14.30
N TYR A 119 11.91 13.40 -14.45
CA TYR A 119 11.06 13.75 -15.59
C TYR A 119 9.58 13.62 -15.22
N GLU A 120 8.76 14.58 -15.63
CA GLU A 120 7.29 14.53 -15.58
C GLU A 120 6.75 15.13 -16.87
N LYS A 121 5.81 14.46 -17.52
CA LYS A 121 5.15 14.99 -18.71
C LYS A 121 4.03 15.93 -18.27
N VAL A 122 4.10 17.19 -18.70
CA VAL A 122 3.04 18.20 -18.52
C VAL A 122 1.87 17.94 -19.46
#